data_AF-A0A1J3FBD7-F1
#
_entry.id   AF-A0A1J3FBD7-F1
#
_cell.length_a   1.000
_cell.length_b   1.000
_cell.length_c   1.000
_cell.angle_alpha   90.00
_cell.angle_beta   90.00
_cell.angle_gamma   90.00
#
_symmetry.space_group_name_H-M   'P 1'
#
loop_
_entity.id
_entity.type
_entity.pdbx_description
1 polymer ?
#
loop_
_entity_poly.entity_id
_entity_poly.type
_entity_poly.pdbx_seq_one_letter_code
_entity_poly.pdbx_strand_id
1 'polypeptide(L)'
;KEFGLSTEDVGRLLAFKPHLMGCSIEERWKPLVKYFYYLGISKEGMKRILVVKPILYCTDLEKTIAPKVRFFQDMGIPNEAIGNMLVKF
;
A
#
# COMPACT_ATOMS: atom_id res chain seq x y z
N LYS A 1 -16.12 -3.90 2.18
CA LYS A 1 -15.35 -3.15 1.16
C LYS A 1 -14.27 -2.30 1.84
N GLU A 2 -13.05 -2.83 2.00
CA GLU A 2 -11.90 -2.20 2.70
C GLU A 2 -11.43 -0.88 2.09
N PHE A 3 -11.69 -0.59 0.82
CA PHE A 3 -11.23 0.66 0.17
C PHE A 3 -12.36 1.51 -0.41
N GLY A 4 -13.64 1.16 -0.14
CA GLY A 4 -14.77 1.92 -0.67
C GLY A 4 -14.80 2.08 -2.20
N LEU A 5 -14.23 1.11 -2.93
CA LEU A 5 -14.21 1.10 -4.39
C LEU A 5 -15.54 0.60 -4.97
N SER A 6 -15.98 1.21 -6.07
CA SER A 6 -17.10 0.68 -6.86
C SER A 6 -16.65 -0.59 -7.61
N THR A 7 -17.61 -1.39 -8.07
CA THR A 7 -17.29 -2.59 -8.87
C THR A 7 -16.60 -2.21 -10.18
N GLU A 8 -16.98 -1.08 -10.76
CA GLU A 8 -16.37 -0.53 -11.96
C GLU A 8 -14.91 -0.10 -11.71
N ASP A 9 -14.63 0.56 -10.58
CA ASP A 9 -13.25 0.93 -10.21
C ASP A 9 -12.37 -0.30 -10.06
N VAL A 10 -12.88 -1.36 -9.43
CA VAL A 10 -12.17 -2.63 -9.28
C VAL A 10 -11.94 -3.26 -10.65
N GLY A 11 -12.94 -3.31 -11.52
CA GLY A 11 -12.80 -3.84 -12.87
C GLY A 11 -11.72 -3.09 -13.67
N ARG A 12 -11.74 -1.75 -13.62
CA ARG A 12 -10.76 -0.90 -14.30
C ARG A 12 -9.35 -1.09 -13.73
N LEU A 13 -9.22 -1.21 -12.41
CA LEU A 13 -7.95 -1.45 -11.72
C LEU A 13 -7.35 -2.81 -12.09
N LEU A 14 -8.16 -3.86 -12.14
CA LEU A 14 -7.70 -5.21 -12.49
C LEU A 14 -7.38 -5.33 -13.98
N ALA A 15 -8.11 -4.64 -14.85
CA ALA A 15 -7.76 -4.54 -16.26
C ALA A 15 -6.40 -3.82 -16.46
N PHE A 16 -6.13 -2.78 -15.67
CA PHE A 16 -4.86 -2.05 -15.73
C PHE A 16 -3.70 -2.83 -15.08
N LYS A 17 -3.94 -3.52 -13.96
CA LYS A 17 -2.93 -4.31 -13.24
C LYS A 17 -3.47 -5.69 -12.87
N PRO A 18 -3.48 -6.65 -13.81
CA PRO A 18 -4.02 -8.00 -13.56
C PRO A 18 -3.26 -8.77 -12.48
N HIS A 19 -2.00 -8.42 -12.23
CA HIS A 19 -1.14 -9.02 -11.21
C HIS A 19 -1.70 -8.89 -9.79
N LEU A 20 -2.59 -7.94 -9.54
CA LEU A 20 -3.28 -7.81 -8.25
C LEU A 20 -4.07 -9.06 -7.90
N MET A 21 -4.65 -9.76 -8.90
CA MET A 21 -5.38 -11.02 -8.66
C MET A 21 -4.47 -12.16 -8.23
N GLY A 22 -3.18 -12.14 -8.58
CA GLY A 22 -2.21 -13.16 -8.18
C GLY A 22 -1.64 -12.96 -6.77
N CYS A 23 -2.00 -11.86 -6.08
CA CYS A 23 -1.47 -11.56 -4.77
C CYS A 23 -2.37 -12.16 -3.67
N SER A 24 -1.78 -12.98 -2.80
CA SER A 24 -2.47 -13.54 -1.63
C SER A 24 -2.96 -12.42 -0.71
N ILE A 25 -4.27 -12.39 -0.47
CA ILE A 25 -4.88 -11.41 0.44
C ILE A 25 -4.34 -11.62 1.86
N GLU A 26 -4.24 -12.88 2.29
CA GLU A 26 -3.88 -13.23 3.65
C GLU A 26 -2.39 -12.99 3.93
N GLU A 27 -1.53 -13.42 3.01
CA GLU A 27 -0.08 -13.39 3.21
C GLU A 27 0.56 -12.08 2.77
N ARG A 28 -0.07 -11.31 1.87
CA ARG A 28 0.49 -10.03 1.39
C ARG A 28 -0.35 -8.83 1.78
N TRP A 29 -1.64 -8.81 1.46
CA TRP A 29 -2.44 -7.59 1.61
C TRP A 29 -2.73 -7.26 3.07
N LYS A 30 -3.18 -8.24 3.87
CA LYS A 30 -3.43 -8.04 5.31
C LYS A 30 -2.21 -7.49 6.06
N PRO A 31 -0.99 -8.07 5.97
CA PRO A 31 0.17 -7.53 6.66
C PRO A 31 0.57 -6.15 6.12
N LEU A 32 0.49 -5.93 4.81
CA LEU A 32 0.79 -4.63 4.20
C LEU A 32 -0.15 -3.53 4.71
N VAL A 33 -1.45 -3.80 4.76
CA VAL A 33 -2.46 -2.85 5.26
C VAL A 33 -2.22 -2.52 6.73
N LYS A 34 -1.94 -3.52 7.57
CA LYS A 34 -1.57 -3.30 8.98
C LYS A 34 -0.33 -2.42 9.10
N TYR A 35 0.66 -2.64 8.24
CA TYR A 35 1.88 -1.84 8.23
C TYR A 35 1.62 -0.39 7.80
N PHE A 36 0.77 -0.17 6.80
CA PHE A 36 0.35 1.17 6.41
C PHE A 36 -0.38 1.91 7.55
N TYR A 37 -1.24 1.23 8.31
CA TYR A 37 -1.83 1.82 9.52
C TYR A 37 -0.78 2.19 10.58
N TYR A 38 0.24 1.36 10.78
CA TYR A 38 1.37 1.68 11.67
C TYR A 38 2.14 2.93 11.22
N LEU A 39 2.18 3.20 9.91
CA LEU A 39 2.76 4.43 9.34
C LEU A 39 1.81 5.64 9.34
N GLY A 40 0.64 5.52 9.98
CA GLY A 40 -0.36 6.59 10.03
C GLY A 40 -1.11 6.81 8.71
N ILE A 41 -1.02 5.88 7.75
CA ILE A 41 -1.72 6.01 6.48
C ILE A 41 -3.21 5.70 6.68
N SER A 42 -4.07 6.64 6.29
CA SER A 42 -5.51 6.47 6.35
C SER A 42 -6.02 5.52 5.26
N LYS A 43 -7.25 5.01 5.45
CA LYS A 43 -7.96 4.21 4.45
C LYS A 43 -8.03 4.89 3.07
N GLU A 44 -8.22 6.21 3.04
CA GLU A 44 -8.23 7.00 1.81
C GLU A 44 -6.83 7.10 1.18
N GLY A 45 -5.79 7.24 2.00
CA GLY A 45 -4.40 7.18 1.55
C GLY A 45 -4.09 5.83 0.89
N MET A 46 -4.49 4.73 1.52
CA MET A 46 -4.34 3.38 0.96
C MET A 46 -5.13 3.21 -0.35
N LYS A 47 -6.37 3.71 -0.42
CA LYS A 47 -7.16 3.72 -1.66
C LYS A 47 -6.42 4.46 -2.78
N ARG A 48 -5.84 5.63 -2.47
CA ARG A 48 -5.05 6.41 -3.42
C ARG A 48 -3.82 5.64 -3.90
N ILE A 49 -3.08 5.01 -2.99
CA ILE A 49 -1.93 4.16 -3.34
C ILE A 49 -2.38 3.04 -4.29
N LEU A 50 -3.50 2.37 -3.99
CA LEU A 50 -4.01 1.27 -4.79
C LEU A 50 -4.38 1.71 -6.21
N VAL A 51 -4.94 2.91 -6.39
CA VAL A 51 -5.33 3.44 -7.70
C VAL A 51 -4.15 4.00 -8.49
N VAL A 52 -3.24 4.73 -7.82
CA VAL A 52 -2.13 5.44 -8.48
C VAL A 52 -0.92 4.54 -8.67
N LYS A 53 -0.61 3.69 -7.68
CA LYS A 53 0.54 2.77 -7.66
C LYS A 53 0.13 1.38 -7.16
N PRO A 54 -0.72 0.64 -7.90
CA PRO A 54 -1.15 -0.70 -7.52
C PRO A 54 0.01 -1.69 -7.30
N ILE A 55 1.16 -1.44 -7.92
CA ILE A 55 2.36 -2.26 -7.75
C ILE A 55 2.83 -2.38 -6.30
N LEU A 56 2.55 -1.38 -5.44
CA LEU A 56 2.91 -1.46 -4.01
C LEU A 56 2.16 -2.59 -3.30
N TYR A 57 0.94 -2.91 -3.72
CA TYR A 57 0.17 -4.06 -3.22
C TYR A 57 0.65 -5.42 -3.73
N CYS A 58 1.49 -5.41 -4.78
CA CYS A 58 2.16 -6.60 -5.29
C CYS A 58 3.60 -6.71 -4.78
N THR A 59 4.09 -5.70 -4.05
CA THR A 59 5.48 -5.64 -3.59
C THR A 59 5.62 -6.36 -2.27
N ASP A 60 6.74 -7.07 -2.10
CA ASP A 60 7.04 -7.79 -0.86
C ASP A 60 7.32 -6.81 0.29
N LEU A 61 6.47 -6.88 1.32
CA LEU A 61 6.56 -5.99 2.48
C LEU A 61 7.91 -6.11 3.17
N GLU A 62 8.32 -7.33 3.50
CA GLU A 62 9.48 -7.60 4.36
C GLU A 62 10.80 -7.40 3.61
N LYS A 63 10.84 -7.77 2.33
CA LYS A 63 12.05 -7.67 1.50
C LYS A 63 12.26 -6.30 0.90
N THR A 64 11.19 -5.51 0.71
CA THR A 64 11.29 -4.26 -0.06
C THR A 64 10.78 -3.03 0.68
N ILE A 65 9.57 -3.07 1.22
CA ILE A 65 8.94 -1.86 1.79
C ILE A 65 9.53 -1.56 3.17
N ALA A 66 9.54 -2.55 4.07
CA ALA A 66 10.01 -2.37 5.44
C ALA A 66 11.49 -1.95 5.54
N PRO A 67 12.44 -2.48 4.74
CA PRO A 67 13.82 -2.01 4.76
C PRO A 67 13.96 -0.53 4.33
N LYS A 68 13.18 -0.09 3.34
CA LYS A 68 13.18 1.32 2.90
C LYS A 68 12.59 2.25 3.96
N VAL A 69 11.52 1.81 4.63
CA VAL A 69 10.95 2.57 5.74
C VAL A 69 11.93 2.66 6.91
N ARG A 70 12.58 1.54 7.28
CA ARG A 70 13.63 1.55 8.32
C ARG A 70 14.74 2.52 8.01
N PHE A 71 15.24 2.54 6.77
CA PHE A 71 16.26 3.50 6.37
C PHE A 71 15.86 4.96 6.67
N PHE A 72 14.60 5.33 6.43
CA PHE A 72 14.12 6.68 6.77
C PHE A 72 13.92 6.87 8.28
N GLN A 73 13.48 5.83 9.00
CA GLN A 73 13.37 5.87 10.46
C GLN A 73 14.75 6.05 11.13
N ASP A 74 15.78 5.38 10.62
CA ASP A 74 17.17 5.48 11.10
C ASP A 74 17.76 6.89 10.88
N MET A 75 17.22 7.64 9.90
CA MET A 75 17.51 9.06 9.70
C MET A 75 16.71 10.00 10.63
N GLY A 76 15.88 9.45 11.52
CA GLY A 76 15.04 10.21 12.44
C GLY A 76 13.75 10.74 11.80
N ILE A 77 13.35 10.26 10.62
CA ILE A 77 12.11 10.70 9.97
C ILE A 77 10.91 10.01 10.66
N PRO A 78 9.88 10.76 11.09
CA PRO A 78 8.75 10.19 11.78
C PRO A 78 7.86 9.36 10.83
N ASN A 79 7.22 8.32 11.39
CA ASN A 79 6.35 7.40 10.65
C ASN A 79 5.28 8.13 9.82
N GLU A 80 4.66 9.17 10.37
CA GLU A 80 3.64 9.95 9.65
C GLU A 80 4.19 10.67 8.42
N ALA A 81 5.43 11.17 8.47
CA ALA A 81 6.07 11.79 7.31
C ALA A 81 6.37 10.75 6.22
N ILE A 82 6.81 9.55 6.62
CA ILE A 82 7.03 8.42 5.70
C ILE A 82 5.71 7.95 5.09
N GLY A 83 4.65 7.81 5.90
CA GLY A 83 3.32 7.46 5.44
C GLY A 83 2.78 8.48 4.44
N ASN A 84 2.91 9.77 4.74
CA ASN A 84 2.53 10.86 3.83
C ASN A 84 3.32 10.84 2.52
N MET A 85 4.61 10.50 2.56
CA MET A 85 5.42 10.32 1.35
C MET A 85 4.86 9.19 0.49
N LEU A 86 4.59 8.02 1.08
CA LEU A 86 4.06 6.84 0.36
C LEU A 86 2.69 7.09 -0.28
N VAL A 87 1.87 7.97 0.30
CA VAL A 87 0.55 8.34 -0.28
C VAL A 87 0.69 9.32 -1.44
N LYS A 88 1.73 10.16 -1.43
CA LYS A 88 1.94 11.22 -2.43
C LYS A 88 2.72 10.76 -3.66
N PHE A 89 3.66 9.83 -3.50
CA PHE A 89 4.62 9.40 -4.53
C PHE A 89 4.46 7.91 -4.88
#